data_AF-A0A2K0XJJ3-F1
#
_entry.id   AF-A0A2K0XJJ3-F1
#
_cell.length_a   1.000
_cell.length_b   1.000
_cell.length_c   1.000
_cell.angle_alpha   90.00
_cell.angle_beta   90.00
_cell.angle_gamma   90.00
#
_symmetry.space_group_name_H-M   'P 1'
#
loop_
_entity.id
_entity.type
_entity.pdbx_description
1 polymer ?
#
loop_
_entity_poly.entity_id
_entity_poly.type
_entity_poly.pdbx_seq_one_letter_code
_entity_poly.pdbx_strand_id
1 'polypeptide(L)'
;MKKLNRVQKKLLAQFFVPLILALGLIVLFETETLVPGACTEQSQTEFIWLSVMEIVTICCIPLSLRLFKFKKIQAALQHPATSLKALLVWGSCRLAMLTIPMLVNTILYYLFMKVAFGYLAIILFLCLFFIFPSTERCMQETKDVNQND
;
A
#
# COMPACT_ATOMS: atom_id res chain seq x y z
N MET A 1 15.62 6.35 -20.89
CA MET A 1 14.13 6.38 -20.96
C MET A 1 13.47 5.00 -21.00
N LYS A 2 13.77 4.09 -21.95
CA LYS A 2 13.08 2.77 -22.05
C LYS A 2 13.10 1.91 -20.77
N LYS A 3 14.19 1.95 -19.98
CA LYS A 3 14.30 1.20 -18.70
C LYS A 3 13.37 1.75 -17.59
N LEU A 4 13.19 3.06 -17.53
CA LEU A 4 12.33 3.73 -16.53
C LEU A 4 10.85 3.38 -16.75
N ASN A 5 10.40 3.35 -18.00
CA ASN A 5 9.01 2.99 -18.34
C ASN A 5 8.70 1.52 -17.99
N ARG A 6 9.69 0.61 -18.07
CA ARG A 6 9.52 -0.80 -17.66
C ARG A 6 9.35 -0.92 -16.14
N VAL A 7 10.16 -0.17 -15.39
CA VAL A 7 10.08 -0.08 -13.93
C VAL A 7 8.73 0.45 -13.50
N GLN A 8 8.32 1.58 -14.07
CA GLN A 8 7.05 2.19 -13.76
C GLN A 8 5.89 1.22 -14.03
N LYS A 9 5.88 0.53 -15.18
CA LYS A 9 4.88 -0.49 -15.48
C LYS A 9 4.85 -1.60 -14.42
N LYS A 10 5.99 -2.00 -13.86
CA LYS A 10 6.04 -2.96 -12.75
C LYS A 10 5.44 -2.39 -11.47
N LEU A 11 5.74 -1.14 -11.08
CA LEU A 11 5.10 -0.52 -9.90
C LEU A 11 3.59 -0.35 -10.10
N LEU A 12 3.16 0.03 -11.29
CA LEU A 12 1.75 0.20 -11.61
C LEU A 12 1.03 -1.15 -11.59
N ALA A 13 1.65 -2.22 -12.11
CA ALA A 13 1.13 -3.57 -11.94
C ALA A 13 1.04 -3.95 -10.45
N GLN A 14 2.08 -3.68 -9.67
CA GLN A 14 2.10 -3.92 -8.21
C GLN A 14 1.02 -3.13 -7.46
N PHE A 15 0.62 -1.96 -7.96
CA PHE A 15 -0.49 -1.17 -7.42
C PHE A 15 -1.86 -1.80 -7.72
N PHE A 16 -2.08 -2.21 -8.97
CA PHE A 16 -3.38 -2.73 -9.40
C PHE A 16 -3.65 -4.15 -8.90
N VAL A 17 -2.63 -5.00 -8.76
CA VAL A 17 -2.77 -6.38 -8.26
C VAL A 17 -3.55 -6.46 -6.94
N PRO A 18 -3.14 -5.78 -5.84
CA PRO A 18 -3.85 -5.84 -4.57
C PRO A 18 -5.22 -5.16 -4.62
N LEU A 19 -5.42 -4.16 -5.50
CA LEU A 19 -6.72 -3.52 -5.67
C LEU A 19 -7.73 -4.47 -6.32
N ILE A 20 -7.34 -5.14 -7.40
CA ILE A 20 -8.16 -6.17 -8.06
C ILE A 20 -8.40 -7.32 -7.09
N LEU A 21 -7.39 -7.71 -6.31
CA LEU A 21 -7.54 -8.75 -5.28
C LEU A 21 -8.55 -8.35 -4.20
N ALA A 22 -8.52 -7.11 -3.72
CA ALA A 22 -9.48 -6.60 -2.74
C ALA A 22 -10.91 -6.60 -3.29
N LEU A 23 -11.10 -6.13 -4.53
CA LEU A 23 -12.39 -6.18 -5.22
C LEU A 23 -12.87 -7.62 -5.43
N GLY A 24 -11.97 -8.53 -5.82
CA GLY A 24 -12.26 -9.94 -5.94
C GLY A 24 -12.73 -10.54 -4.62
N LEU A 25 -12.04 -10.25 -3.51
CA LEU A 25 -12.44 -10.68 -2.18
C LEU A 25 -13.85 -10.20 -1.82
N ILE A 26 -14.15 -8.91 -2.04
CA ILE A 26 -15.49 -8.35 -1.82
C ILE A 26 -16.53 -9.14 -2.62
N VAL A 27 -16.34 -9.33 -3.92
CA VAL A 27 -17.28 -10.09 -4.76
C VAL A 27 -17.45 -11.53 -4.29
N LEU A 28 -16.38 -12.20 -3.86
CA LEU A 28 -16.45 -13.57 -3.33
C LEU A 28 -17.32 -13.66 -2.07
N PHE A 29 -17.15 -12.71 -1.14
CA PHE A 29 -17.98 -12.64 0.07
C PHE A 29 -19.43 -12.29 -0.25
N GLU A 30 -19.69 -11.34 -1.15
CA GLU A 30 -21.05 -10.97 -1.59
C GLU A 30 -21.75 -12.10 -2.36
N THR A 31 -21.01 -12.97 -3.04
CA THR A 31 -21.56 -14.15 -3.73
C THR A 31 -21.79 -15.32 -2.76
N GLU A 32 -21.65 -15.09 -1.44
CA GLU A 32 -21.81 -16.09 -0.37
C GLU A 32 -20.95 -17.34 -0.56
N THR A 33 -19.86 -17.23 -1.34
CA THR A 33 -18.91 -18.35 -1.54
C THR A 33 -18.06 -18.61 -0.30
N LEU A 34 -17.90 -17.57 0.53
CA LEU A 34 -17.22 -17.59 1.82
C LEU A 34 -18.22 -17.17 2.88
N VAL A 35 -18.39 -17.96 3.94
CA VAL A 35 -19.29 -17.63 5.05
C VAL A 35 -18.75 -16.40 5.79
N PRO A 36 -19.45 -15.25 5.74
CA PRO A 36 -19.04 -14.09 6.49
C PRO A 36 -19.36 -14.28 7.97
N GLY A 37 -18.67 -13.55 8.85
CA GLY A 37 -18.97 -13.59 10.28
C GLY A 37 -18.50 -14.83 11.04
N ALA A 38 -17.52 -15.59 10.51
CA ALA A 38 -17.02 -16.80 11.18
C ALA A 38 -16.37 -16.53 12.55
N CYS A 39 -16.06 -15.28 12.91
CA CYS A 39 -15.46 -14.90 14.19
C CYS A 39 -16.29 -13.88 14.99
N THR A 40 -17.58 -13.70 14.69
CA THR A 40 -18.42 -12.64 15.29
C THR A 40 -18.77 -12.91 16.76
N GLU A 41 -18.64 -14.14 17.26
CA GLU A 41 -19.06 -14.50 18.63
C GLU A 41 -18.06 -14.07 19.74
N GLN A 42 -16.85 -13.62 19.38
CA GLN A 42 -15.78 -13.34 20.35
C GLN A 42 -15.49 -11.84 20.49
N SER A 43 -16.25 -11.15 21.36
CA SER A 43 -16.12 -9.71 21.61
C SER A 43 -14.70 -9.27 22.05
N GLN A 44 -13.97 -10.11 22.78
CA GLN A 44 -12.60 -9.79 23.21
C GLN A 44 -11.62 -9.83 22.03
N THR A 45 -11.70 -10.86 21.19
CA THR A 45 -10.83 -11.02 20.00
C THR A 45 -11.07 -9.90 19.00
N GLU A 46 -12.33 -9.53 18.79
CA GLU A 46 -12.73 -8.41 17.95
C GLU A 46 -12.06 -7.09 18.39
N PHE A 47 -12.14 -6.77 19.69
CA PHE A 47 -11.57 -5.53 20.24
C PHE A 47 -10.05 -5.46 20.09
N ILE A 48 -9.35 -6.58 20.36
CA ILE A 48 -7.89 -6.66 20.23
C ILE A 48 -7.48 -6.46 18.76
N TRP A 49 -8.12 -7.17 17.83
CA TRP A 49 -7.83 -7.03 16.41
C TRP A 49 -8.09 -5.62 15.89
N LEU A 50 -9.20 -5.02 16.29
CA LEU A 50 -9.54 -3.66 15.91
C LEU A 50 -8.48 -2.67 16.39
N SER A 51 -8.11 -2.74 17.67
CA SER A 51 -7.12 -1.85 18.27
C SER A 51 -5.75 -1.98 17.59
N VAL A 52 -5.31 -3.21 17.30
CA VAL A 52 -4.02 -3.47 16.63
C VAL A 52 -4.05 -2.91 15.22
N MET A 53 -5.09 -3.19 14.43
CA MET A 53 -5.18 -2.73 13.04
C MET A 53 -5.34 -1.21 12.93
N GLU A 54 -6.00 -0.57 13.90
CA GLU A 54 -6.12 0.88 13.96
C GLU A 54 -4.75 1.53 14.18
N ILE A 55 -3.97 1.05 15.16
CA ILE A 55 -2.60 1.53 15.40
C ILE A 55 -1.72 1.31 14.17
N VAL A 56 -1.79 0.13 13.55
CA VAL A 56 -1.03 -0.18 12.33
C VAL A 56 -1.41 0.78 11.21
N THR A 57 -2.70 1.04 11.00
CA THR A 57 -3.19 1.95 9.96
C THR A 57 -2.71 3.39 10.20
N ILE A 58 -2.85 3.89 11.44
CA ILE A 58 -2.40 5.23 11.84
C ILE A 58 -0.88 5.38 11.67
N CYS A 59 -0.10 4.34 11.92
CA CYS A 59 1.35 4.37 11.74
C CYS A 59 1.76 4.25 10.27
N CYS A 60 1.09 3.39 9.49
CA CYS A 60 1.41 3.14 8.09
C CYS A 60 1.16 4.35 7.20
N ILE A 61 0.11 5.14 7.45
CA ILE A 61 -0.22 6.34 6.66
C ILE A 61 0.94 7.37 6.64
N PRO A 62 1.38 7.96 7.77
CA PRO A 62 2.48 8.92 7.77
C PRO A 62 3.80 8.29 7.35
N LEU A 63 4.02 7.01 7.64
CA LEU A 63 5.26 6.31 7.27
C LEU A 63 5.36 6.12 5.76
N SER A 64 4.28 5.73 5.09
CA SER A 64 4.21 5.64 3.63
C SER A 64 4.41 6.99 2.93
N LEU A 65 3.89 8.08 3.53
CA LEU A 65 4.05 9.45 3.03
C LEU A 65 5.44 10.04 3.30
N ARG A 66 6.08 9.68 4.42
CA ARG A 66 7.41 10.16 4.81
C ARG A 66 8.56 9.30 4.34
N LEU A 67 8.31 8.14 3.71
CA LEU A 67 9.37 7.20 3.32
C LEU A 67 10.43 7.85 2.42
N PHE A 68 10.07 8.73 1.49
CA PHE A 68 11.04 9.42 0.62
C PHE A 68 11.78 10.59 1.29
N LYS A 69 11.33 11.05 2.46
CA LYS A 69 12.02 12.12 3.20
C LYS A 69 13.23 11.62 4.00
N PHE A 70 13.44 10.31 4.10
CA PHE A 70 14.60 9.79 4.83
C PHE A 70 15.88 9.93 4.01
N LYS A 71 16.87 10.64 4.57
CA LYS A 71 18.19 10.87 3.96
C LYS A 71 18.91 9.58 3.53
N LYS A 72 18.67 8.46 4.21
CA LYS A 72 19.24 7.13 3.83
C LYS A 72 18.69 6.60 2.50
N ILE A 73 17.43 6.90 2.20
CA ILE A 73 16.76 6.48 0.97
C ILE A 73 17.19 7.40 -0.17
N GLN A 74 17.29 8.70 0.11
CA GLN A 74 17.88 9.69 -0.79
C GLN A 74 19.33 9.35 -1.15
N ALA A 75 20.15 8.93 -0.18
CA ALA A 75 21.53 8.48 -0.42
C ALA A 75 21.61 7.19 -1.25
N ALA A 76 20.66 6.26 -1.08
CA ALA A 76 20.58 5.06 -1.92
C ALA A 76 20.13 5.37 -3.37
N LEU A 77 19.41 6.48 -3.56
CA LEU A 77 18.99 7.01 -4.87
C LEU A 77 20.11 7.80 -5.56
N GLN A 78 21.09 8.32 -4.82
CA GLN A 78 22.23 9.11 -5.34
C GLN A 78 23.23 8.30 -6.18
N HIS A 79 23.25 6.97 -6.09
CA HIS A 79 24.11 6.16 -6.96
C HIS A 79 23.47 5.97 -8.35
N PRO A 80 24.03 6.55 -9.44
CA PRO A 80 23.41 6.54 -10.77
C PRO A 80 23.26 5.15 -11.39
N ALA A 81 24.07 4.17 -10.95
CA ALA A 81 23.98 2.78 -11.40
C ALA A 81 22.81 2.00 -10.74
N THR A 82 22.33 2.44 -9.57
CA THR A 82 21.38 1.69 -8.73
C THR A 82 20.10 2.46 -8.42
N SER A 83 20.04 3.76 -8.72
CA SER A 83 18.90 4.66 -8.49
C SER A 83 17.56 4.06 -8.94
N LEU A 84 17.54 3.45 -10.13
CA LEU A 84 16.35 2.83 -10.71
C LEU A 84 15.90 1.56 -9.96
N LYS A 85 16.84 0.75 -9.44
CA LYS A 85 16.52 -0.42 -8.59
C LYS A 85 16.09 0.01 -7.19
N ALA A 86 16.74 1.02 -6.61
CA ALA A 86 16.38 1.58 -5.32
C ALA A 86 14.95 2.16 -5.38
N LEU A 87 14.63 2.92 -6.43
CA LEU A 87 13.29 3.47 -6.65
C LEU A 87 12.23 2.36 -6.78
N LEU A 88 12.56 1.25 -7.46
CA LEU A 88 11.70 0.06 -7.51
C LEU A 88 11.44 -0.51 -6.13
N VAL A 89 12.49 -0.76 -5.35
CA VAL A 89 12.38 -1.44 -4.05
C VAL A 89 11.65 -0.56 -3.04
N TRP A 90 12.02 0.71 -2.92
CA TRP A 90 11.38 1.64 -1.99
C TRP A 90 9.97 2.03 -2.42
N GLY A 91 9.74 2.20 -3.72
CA GLY A 91 8.42 2.42 -4.31
C GLY A 91 7.51 1.20 -4.22
N SER A 92 8.06 -0.02 -4.25
CA SER A 92 7.30 -1.24 -4.00
C SER A 92 7.01 -1.44 -2.51
N CYS A 93 7.99 -1.14 -1.65
CA CYS A 93 7.87 -1.24 -0.19
C CYS A 93 6.77 -0.31 0.33
N ARG A 94 6.76 0.97 -0.08
CA ARG A 94 5.70 1.92 0.32
C ARG A 94 4.30 1.45 -0.08
N LEU A 95 4.18 0.85 -1.28
CA LEU A 95 2.92 0.35 -1.80
C LEU A 95 2.48 -0.83 -0.95
N ALA A 96 3.36 -1.81 -0.75
CA ALA A 96 3.11 -2.98 0.08
C ALA A 96 2.69 -2.61 1.51
N MET A 97 3.32 -1.60 2.11
CA MET A 97 3.00 -1.11 3.45
C MET A 97 1.57 -0.55 3.59
N LEU A 98 0.93 -0.12 2.51
CA LEU A 98 -0.47 0.33 2.52
C LEU A 98 -1.43 -0.73 2.00
N THR A 99 -1.05 -1.44 0.94
CA THR A 99 -1.93 -2.43 0.30
C THR A 99 -2.11 -3.68 1.18
N ILE A 100 -1.10 -4.08 1.96
CA ILE A 100 -1.21 -5.22 2.86
C ILE A 100 -2.22 -4.92 3.98
N PRO A 101 -2.09 -3.83 4.76
CA PRO A 101 -3.11 -3.48 5.75
C PRO A 101 -4.50 -3.27 5.15
N MET A 102 -4.60 -2.73 3.93
CA MET A 102 -5.88 -2.54 3.24
C MET A 102 -6.59 -3.88 2.98
N LEU A 103 -5.85 -4.87 2.44
CA LEU A 103 -6.37 -6.22 2.20
C LEU A 103 -6.77 -6.91 3.51
N VAL A 104 -5.90 -6.84 4.52
CA VAL A 104 -6.18 -7.45 5.83
C VAL A 104 -7.41 -6.82 6.47
N ASN A 105 -7.56 -5.49 6.45
CA ASN A 105 -8.74 -4.80 6.96
C ASN A 105 -10.01 -5.17 6.16
N THR A 106 -9.92 -5.38 4.85
CA THR A 106 -11.06 -5.84 4.03
C THR A 106 -11.48 -7.25 4.43
N ILE A 107 -10.53 -8.15 4.67
CA ILE A 107 -10.81 -9.53 5.12
C ILE A 107 -11.43 -9.50 6.53
N LEU A 108 -10.85 -8.71 7.46
CA LEU A 108 -11.36 -8.57 8.82
C LEU A 108 -12.76 -7.95 8.87
N TYR A 109 -13.06 -7.03 7.95
CA TYR A 109 -14.41 -6.49 7.79
C TYR A 109 -15.44 -7.60 7.55
N TYR A 110 -15.19 -8.52 6.61
CA TYR A 110 -16.10 -9.63 6.35
C TYR A 110 -16.06 -10.72 7.43
N LEU A 111 -14.91 -10.92 8.10
CA LEU A 111 -14.76 -11.95 9.12
C LEU A 111 -15.48 -11.59 10.44
N PHE A 112 -15.42 -10.31 10.84
CA PHE A 112 -16.05 -9.81 12.05
C PHE A 112 -17.38 -9.10 11.80
N MET A 113 -17.71 -8.77 10.54
CA MET A 113 -18.87 -7.94 10.15
C MET A 113 -18.88 -6.56 10.85
N LYS A 114 -17.69 -5.97 11.05
CA LYS A 114 -17.54 -4.66 11.73
C LYS A 114 -17.15 -3.57 10.77
N VAL A 115 -18.01 -2.56 10.67
CA VAL A 115 -17.84 -1.39 9.80
C VAL A 115 -16.53 -0.63 10.07
N ALA A 116 -16.01 -0.69 11.31
CA ALA A 116 -14.74 -0.06 11.67
C ALA A 116 -13.55 -0.54 10.82
N PHE A 117 -13.42 -1.86 10.57
CA PHE A 117 -12.39 -2.39 9.67
C PHE A 117 -12.59 -1.92 8.23
N GLY A 118 -13.85 -1.81 7.79
CA GLY A 118 -14.19 -1.26 6.49
C GLY A 118 -13.73 0.19 6.33
N TYR A 119 -13.94 1.04 7.34
CA TYR A 119 -13.45 2.42 7.33
C TYR A 119 -11.92 2.49 7.25
N LEU A 120 -11.20 1.64 8.01
CA LEU A 120 -9.74 1.56 7.93
C LEU A 120 -9.26 1.18 6.52
N ALA A 121 -9.92 0.20 5.87
CA ALA A 121 -9.62 -0.19 4.50
C ALA A 121 -9.85 0.95 3.50
N ILE A 122 -10.98 1.68 3.61
CA ILE A 122 -11.30 2.82 2.74
C ILE A 122 -10.26 3.94 2.91
N ILE A 123 -9.88 4.29 4.14
CA ILE A 123 -8.88 5.34 4.39
C ILE A 123 -7.53 4.95 3.77
N LEU A 124 -7.11 3.70 3.90
CA LEU A 124 -5.88 3.19 3.28
C LEU A 124 -5.95 3.24 1.74
N PHE A 125 -7.11 2.89 1.17
CA PHE A 125 -7.36 3.01 -0.26
C PHE A 125 -7.26 4.46 -0.75
N LEU A 126 -7.82 5.42 -0.01
CA LEU A 126 -7.68 6.85 -0.32
C LEU A 126 -6.21 7.31 -0.24
N CYS A 127 -5.47 6.86 0.78
CA CYS A 127 -4.04 7.15 0.91
C CYS A 127 -3.22 6.59 -0.27
N LEU A 128 -3.68 5.50 -0.87
CA LEU A 128 -3.06 4.89 -2.05
C LEU A 128 -3.03 5.85 -3.25
N PHE A 129 -4.07 6.67 -3.44
CA PHE A 129 -4.11 7.69 -4.51
C PHE A 129 -3.06 8.79 -4.32
N PHE A 130 -2.76 9.19 -3.08
CA PHE A 130 -1.73 10.19 -2.81
C PHE A 130 -0.32 9.72 -3.17
N ILE A 131 -0.10 8.40 -3.15
CA ILE A 131 1.20 7.76 -3.38
C ILE A 131 1.26 7.09 -4.77
N PHE A 132 0.29 7.41 -5.64
CA PHE A 132 0.20 6.86 -6.98
C PHE A 132 1.52 7.05 -7.76
N PRO A 133 2.10 5.96 -8.33
CA PRO A 133 3.35 6.01 -9.07
C PRO A 133 3.14 6.64 -10.47
N SER A 134 3.02 7.98 -10.52
CA SER A 134 2.93 8.72 -11.79
C SER A 134 4.28 8.87 -12.49
N THR A 135 4.26 8.95 -13.83
CA THR A 135 5.46 9.05 -14.67
C THR A 135 6.25 10.32 -14.36
N GLU A 136 5.55 11.43 -14.13
CA GLU A 136 6.15 12.72 -13.79
C GLU A 136 6.93 12.66 -12.48
N ARG A 137 6.39 11.99 -11.46
CA ARG A 137 7.04 11.85 -10.15
C ARG A 137 8.30 11.00 -10.25
N CYS A 138 8.25 9.93 -11.04
CA CYS A 138 9.40 9.07 -11.33
C CYS A 138 10.50 9.80 -12.12
N MET A 139 10.12 10.69 -13.04
CA MET A 139 11.05 11.54 -13.77
C MET A 139 11.65 12.65 -12.90
N GLN A 140 10.87 13.30 -12.02
CA GLN A 140 11.36 14.32 -11.09
C GLN A 140 12.41 13.74 -10.14
N GLU A 141 12.15 12.58 -9.55
CA GLU A 141 13.09 11.90 -8.65
C GLU A 141 14.38 11.42 -9.37
N THR A 142 14.35 11.29 -10.70
CA THR A 142 15.54 10.94 -11.50
C THR A 142 16.27 12.17 -12.04
N LYS A 143 15.58 13.28 -12.30
CA LYS A 143 16.17 14.53 -12.83
C LYS A 143 16.97 15.30 -11.77
N ASP A 144 16.47 15.37 -10.54
CA ASP A 144 17.18 16.00 -9.41
C ASP A 144 18.57 15.39 -9.16
N VAL A 145 18.77 14.13 -9.57
CA VAL A 145 20.04 13.39 -9.41
C VAL A 145 21.08 13.73 -10.50
N ASN A 146 20.66 14.17 -11.69
CA ASN A 146 21.58 14.48 -12.80
C ASN A 146 21.98 15.96 -12.88
N GLN A 147 21.48 16.80 -11.97
CA GLN A 147 21.72 18.26 -11.98
C GLN A 147 22.70 18.73 -10.88
N ASN A 148 23.24 17.79 -10.08
CA ASN A 148 24.25 18.06 -9.05
C ASN A 148 25.67 17.62 -9.46
N ASP A 149 25.91 17.34 -10.75
CA ASP A 149 27.24 17.18 -11.34
C ASP A 149 27.64 18.45 -12.11
#